data_AF-A0A517MYI2-F1
#
_entry.id   AF-A0A517MYI2-F1
#
_cell.length_a   1.000
_cell.length_b   1.000
_cell.length_c   1.000
_cell.angle_alpha   90.00
_cell.angle_beta   90.00
_cell.angle_gamma   90.00
#
_symmetry.space_group_name_H-M   'P 1'
#
loop_
_entity.id
_entity.type
_entity.pdbx_description
1 polymer ?
#
loop_
_entity_poly.entity_id
_entity_poly.type
_entity_poly.pdbx_seq_one_letter_code
_entity_poly.pdbx_strand_id
1 'polypeptide(L)'
;MLQRCRFLLLVLTCTSTLPVLECGAVERLLTVSGDVEFPEYSTRIGGQGSTAIYTMDPEKAWVIQEAEYQLALGSDTFKFMLRPYKNKYAGTDVHTEEGPPHSEPVHSLVDRAKNVESFRKILDMPFRYTMIWAFPVAGLNNDQTGIYTGKAAGINLGDGYSKAEAKVEYRELYDFTRYLIEKYQNTGRSFLIGNWEGDWVLLADQEHLPQNKGKENKRAFEPSQEKIEAMRAWFANRQKAIEDARNSLPDAKGVHVYHYVEVNHFENAMDDIPDNGDARLVNAVLPNIKVDAVSYSAWNGTNQTKELPGRLHKHLQFIEDHAQFTGEWPFEKAVFVGEYGRKKGAETTKCINAAASWGCPFTLYWCIIPNYPTNNHYMVEKDGSLTESYMAHHEALAKIVCQRDVYRLFLGKNPTEKELNVLLANFQNTEVSSVLAAAINSPEFVARISDSDFVAALLVQLLVDQGESKQLLGTFLNKITTGELSRFQVLLELMDSDEFKTAVNDREFSAWICTRVLNNEDPASRESVLSSLSSTARSQVWKSALNSPGFGSAILKARFQNTQADYKDWIYENSTSDTVYQHFSVDFRGILK
;
A
#
# COMPACT_ATOMS: atom_id res chain seq x y z
N MET A 1 16.46 -35.45 -3.21
CA MET A 1 17.20 -34.70 -4.23
C MET A 1 16.82 -33.20 -4.25
N LEU A 2 16.39 -32.64 -3.12
CA LEU A 2 16.04 -31.22 -2.93
C LEU A 2 16.27 -30.91 -1.45
N GLN A 3 17.41 -30.33 -1.12
CA GLN A 3 17.77 -29.93 0.25
C GLN A 3 18.32 -28.50 0.20
N ARG A 4 17.66 -27.61 0.96
CA ARG A 4 18.21 -26.38 1.57
C ARG A 4 18.88 -25.37 0.62
N CYS A 5 18.06 -24.53 -0.02
CA CYS A 5 18.50 -23.26 -0.61
C CYS A 5 18.15 -22.10 0.32
N ARG A 6 18.95 -21.90 1.38
CA ARG A 6 19.09 -20.60 2.06
C ARG A 6 20.52 -20.21 1.84
N PHE A 7 20.82 -19.20 1.04
CA PHE A 7 22.14 -18.55 0.98
C PHE A 7 22.20 -17.48 -0.13
N LEU A 8 22.72 -16.29 0.21
CA LEU A 8 23.64 -15.43 -0.55
C LEU A 8 23.10 -14.29 -1.43
N LEU A 9 23.21 -13.05 -0.93
CA LEU A 9 24.08 -12.08 -1.61
C LEU A 9 25.52 -12.60 -1.38
N LEU A 10 26.47 -12.53 -2.31
CA LEU A 10 27.88 -12.96 -2.17
C LEU A 10 28.20 -14.28 -1.38
N VAL A 11 28.46 -15.43 -2.02
CA VAL A 11 29.47 -16.43 -1.56
C VAL A 11 29.77 -17.37 -2.73
N LEU A 12 30.99 -17.27 -3.20
CA LEU A 12 31.93 -18.39 -3.38
C LEU A 12 31.35 -19.72 -3.91
N THR A 13 31.71 -20.06 -5.14
CA THR A 13 32.50 -21.29 -5.32
C THR A 13 33.98 -20.91 -5.23
N CYS A 14 34.52 -20.80 -4.02
CA CYS A 14 35.96 -20.91 -3.79
C CYS A 14 36.28 -22.41 -3.70
N THR A 15 36.59 -23.00 -4.84
CA THR A 15 37.46 -24.18 -4.89
C THR A 15 38.69 -23.83 -5.71
N SER A 16 39.47 -22.87 -5.21
CA SER A 16 40.92 -22.82 -5.40
C SER A 16 41.48 -21.61 -4.67
N THR A 17 42.66 -21.83 -4.11
CA THR A 17 43.53 -20.93 -3.37
C THR A 17 43.65 -19.54 -4.00
N LEU A 18 43.11 -18.50 -3.34
CA LEU A 18 43.42 -17.10 -3.61
C LEU A 18 43.88 -16.40 -2.32
N PRO A 19 45.09 -15.82 -2.26
CA PRO A 19 45.53 -15.01 -1.15
C PRO A 19 45.23 -13.51 -1.36
N VAL A 20 44.48 -12.92 -0.42
CA VAL A 20 44.52 -11.52 0.07
C VAL A 20 44.19 -10.39 -0.92
N LEU A 21 42.91 -10.24 -1.23
CA LEU A 21 42.12 -9.08 -0.78
C LEU A 21 41.20 -9.64 0.32
N GLU A 22 41.21 -9.08 1.52
CA GLU A 22 40.62 -9.71 2.72
C GLU A 22 39.21 -10.27 2.46
N CYS A 23 39.05 -11.59 2.63
CA CYS A 23 37.75 -12.28 2.63
C CYS A 23 36.76 -11.63 3.64
N GLY A 24 37.30 -10.95 4.67
CA GLY A 24 36.55 -10.19 5.66
C GLY A 24 35.79 -8.97 5.13
N ALA A 25 36.21 -8.32 4.04
CA ALA A 25 35.49 -7.17 3.47
C ALA A 25 34.14 -7.59 2.85
N VAL A 26 34.17 -8.72 2.14
CA VAL A 26 32.98 -9.38 1.59
C VAL A 26 32.08 -9.89 2.71
N GLU A 27 32.65 -10.56 3.73
CA GLU A 27 31.89 -11.01 4.92
C GLU A 27 31.26 -9.84 5.70
N ARG A 28 31.92 -8.69 5.82
CA ARG A 28 31.36 -7.49 6.48
C ARG A 28 30.17 -6.92 5.72
N LEU A 29 30.22 -6.89 4.39
CA LEU A 29 29.09 -6.53 3.52
C LEU A 29 27.93 -7.54 3.66
N LEU A 30 28.26 -8.82 3.86
CA LEU A 30 27.31 -9.92 4.01
C LEU A 30 26.63 -9.99 5.37
N THR A 31 27.34 -9.62 6.44
CA THR A 31 26.76 -9.55 7.79
C THR A 31 25.71 -8.47 7.93
N VAL A 32 25.64 -7.50 7.00
CA VAL A 32 24.55 -6.52 6.94
C VAL A 32 23.20 -7.20 6.59
N SER A 33 23.24 -8.36 5.95
CA SER A 33 22.09 -9.03 5.34
C SER A 33 21.88 -10.47 5.82
N GLY A 34 22.33 -10.81 7.03
CA GLY A 34 22.03 -12.09 7.70
C GLY A 34 20.51 -12.29 7.91
N ASP A 35 20.10 -13.28 8.70
CA ASP A 35 18.69 -13.55 9.09
C ASP A 35 18.12 -12.39 9.97
N VAL A 36 18.16 -11.15 9.46
CA VAL A 36 17.60 -9.95 10.06
C VAL A 36 16.14 -9.92 9.70
N GLU A 37 15.30 -10.12 10.70
CA GLU A 37 13.88 -9.89 10.58
C GLU A 37 13.62 -8.39 10.65
N PHE A 38 13.13 -7.81 9.56
CA PHE A 38 12.71 -6.41 9.53
C PHE A 38 11.32 -6.27 10.15
N PRO A 39 11.05 -5.15 10.83
CA PRO A 39 9.69 -4.80 11.19
C PRO A 39 8.77 -4.77 9.97
N GLU A 40 7.48 -4.71 10.27
CA GLU A 40 6.43 -4.67 9.27
C GLU A 40 6.51 -3.34 8.48
N TYR A 41 6.23 -3.38 7.18
CA TYR A 41 6.32 -2.20 6.30
C TYR A 41 5.06 -2.07 5.46
N SER A 42 4.43 -0.89 5.52
CA SER A 42 3.21 -0.56 4.78
C SER A 42 3.53 0.15 3.47
N THR A 43 2.89 -0.25 2.37
CA THR A 43 2.95 0.53 1.14
C THR A 43 2.08 1.78 1.13
N ARG A 44 1.16 1.95 2.09
CA ARG A 44 0.24 3.10 2.28
C ARG A 44 -0.77 3.38 1.16
N ILE A 45 -0.46 2.99 -0.06
CA ILE A 45 -1.29 3.25 -1.23
C ILE A 45 -2.16 2.04 -1.49
N GLY A 46 -3.47 2.29 -1.67
CA GLY A 46 -4.45 1.24 -1.87
C GLY A 46 -5.57 1.64 -2.80
N GLY A 47 -6.52 0.73 -2.97
CA GLY A 47 -7.74 0.93 -3.71
C GLY A 47 -8.87 0.19 -3.02
N GLN A 48 -10.10 0.51 -3.40
CA GLN A 48 -11.26 -0.14 -2.83
C GLN A 48 -12.15 -0.79 -3.89
N GLY A 49 -12.75 -1.92 -3.50
CA GLY A 49 -13.81 -2.58 -4.23
C GLY A 49 -15.16 -2.36 -3.55
N SER A 50 -15.99 -1.49 -4.14
CA SER A 50 -17.31 -1.16 -3.60
C SER A 50 -18.43 -1.92 -4.30
N THR A 51 -18.37 -1.98 -5.64
CA THR A 51 -19.35 -2.53 -6.59
C THR A 51 -18.73 -2.49 -7.99
N ALA A 52 -19.19 -3.32 -8.93
CA ALA A 52 -18.78 -3.20 -10.34
C ALA A 52 -19.99 -3.33 -11.28
N ILE A 53 -20.05 -2.51 -12.34
CA ILE A 53 -21.12 -2.61 -13.36
C ILE A 53 -20.83 -3.66 -14.44
N TYR A 54 -19.64 -4.25 -14.43
CA TYR A 54 -19.25 -5.37 -15.27
C TYR A 54 -18.12 -6.16 -14.58
N THR A 55 -17.91 -7.39 -15.04
CA THR A 55 -16.77 -8.24 -14.72
C THR A 55 -16.02 -8.54 -16.00
N MET A 56 -14.68 -8.55 -15.97
CA MET A 56 -13.91 -8.96 -17.14
C MET A 56 -13.89 -10.48 -17.29
N ASP A 57 -13.76 -11.18 -16.17
CA ASP A 57 -14.00 -12.61 -16.06
C ASP A 57 -15.42 -12.83 -15.51
N PRO A 58 -16.39 -13.28 -16.33
CA PRO A 58 -17.76 -13.50 -15.87
C PRO A 58 -17.90 -14.68 -14.91
N GLU A 59 -16.90 -15.55 -14.80
CA GLU A 59 -16.90 -16.69 -13.87
C GLU A 59 -16.33 -16.32 -12.48
N LYS A 60 -15.74 -15.13 -12.35
CA LYS A 60 -15.10 -14.67 -11.12
C LYS A 60 -15.87 -13.51 -10.49
N ALA A 61 -16.09 -13.56 -9.18
CA ALA A 61 -16.71 -12.45 -8.47
C ALA A 61 -15.91 -11.15 -8.68
N TRP A 62 -16.59 -10.05 -8.98
CA TRP A 62 -15.97 -8.74 -9.27
C TRP A 62 -14.99 -8.30 -8.18
N VAL A 63 -15.34 -8.51 -6.91
CA VAL A 63 -14.51 -8.10 -5.77
C VAL A 63 -13.21 -8.91 -5.69
N ILE A 64 -13.19 -10.16 -6.18
CA ILE A 64 -11.96 -10.96 -6.29
C ILE A 64 -11.09 -10.39 -7.43
N GLN A 65 -11.69 -10.04 -8.57
CA GLN A 65 -10.95 -9.43 -9.69
C GLN A 65 -10.31 -8.11 -9.27
N GLU A 66 -11.05 -7.23 -8.58
CA GLU A 66 -10.52 -5.98 -8.05
C GLU A 66 -9.36 -6.21 -7.09
N ALA A 67 -9.48 -7.19 -6.19
CA ALA A 67 -8.41 -7.56 -5.29
C ALA A 67 -7.16 -8.09 -6.04
N GLU A 68 -7.34 -8.92 -7.07
CA GLU A 68 -6.23 -9.39 -7.92
C GLU A 68 -5.54 -8.24 -8.64
N TYR A 69 -6.30 -7.25 -9.14
CA TYR A 69 -5.73 -6.03 -9.72
C TYR A 69 -4.96 -5.21 -8.69
N GLN A 70 -5.47 -5.12 -7.45
CA GLN A 70 -4.79 -4.40 -6.37
C GLN A 70 -3.45 -5.06 -6.01
N LEU A 71 -3.42 -6.40 -5.97
CA LEU A 71 -2.17 -7.15 -5.80
C LEU A 71 -1.24 -6.92 -6.99
N ALA A 72 -1.71 -7.11 -8.24
CA ALA A 72 -0.89 -6.88 -9.43
C ALA A 72 -0.31 -5.46 -9.52
N LEU A 73 -1.01 -4.47 -8.96
CA LEU A 73 -0.57 -3.08 -8.87
C LEU A 73 0.62 -2.87 -7.92
N GLY A 74 0.92 -3.80 -7.01
CA GLY A 74 1.99 -3.64 -6.02
C GLY A 74 1.54 -3.36 -4.60
N SER A 75 0.23 -3.21 -4.39
CA SER A 75 -0.34 -2.76 -3.13
C SER A 75 -0.53 -3.92 -2.15
N ASP A 76 -0.21 -3.66 -0.89
CA ASP A 76 -0.58 -4.53 0.23
C ASP A 76 -1.81 -4.04 1.00
N THR A 77 -2.50 -3.03 0.49
CA THR A 77 -3.72 -2.48 1.08
C THR A 77 -4.91 -2.69 0.14
N PHE A 78 -6.01 -3.22 0.68
CA PHE A 78 -7.26 -3.35 -0.05
C PHE A 78 -8.45 -3.09 0.86
N LYS A 79 -9.43 -2.36 0.34
CA LYS A 79 -10.65 -2.00 1.06
C LYS A 79 -11.87 -2.56 0.34
N PHE A 80 -12.83 -3.11 1.06
CA PHE A 80 -14.05 -3.61 0.46
C PHE A 80 -15.25 -3.51 1.40
N MET A 81 -16.44 -3.74 0.84
CA MET A 81 -17.67 -3.75 1.61
C MET A 81 -18.08 -5.17 2.00
N LEU A 82 -18.34 -5.40 3.29
CA LEU A 82 -18.92 -6.62 3.82
C LEU A 82 -20.37 -6.31 4.26
N ARG A 83 -21.32 -6.39 3.32
CA ARG A 83 -22.72 -5.95 3.51
C ARG A 83 -23.77 -6.99 3.10
N PRO A 84 -24.96 -7.08 3.72
CA PRO A 84 -26.05 -7.99 3.35
C PRO A 84 -26.38 -8.10 1.84
N TYR A 85 -26.91 -9.26 1.42
CA TYR A 85 -27.20 -9.57 0.01
C TYR A 85 -28.13 -8.55 -0.67
N LYS A 86 -27.90 -8.37 -1.98
CA LYS A 86 -28.56 -7.52 -2.99
C LYS A 86 -28.14 -6.05 -3.01
N ASN A 87 -27.51 -5.70 -4.12
CA ASN A 87 -27.26 -4.33 -4.54
C ASN A 87 -28.40 -3.89 -5.46
N LYS A 88 -29.46 -3.25 -4.94
CA LYS A 88 -30.41 -2.50 -5.80
C LYS A 88 -29.86 -1.09 -6.00
N TYR A 89 -28.95 -0.92 -6.95
CA TYR A 89 -28.47 0.41 -7.33
C TYR A 89 -29.07 0.84 -8.67
N ALA A 90 -29.74 1.99 -8.65
CA ALA A 90 -30.12 2.75 -9.85
C ALA A 90 -30.91 2.00 -10.95
N GLY A 91 -31.76 1.04 -10.60
CA GLY A 91 -32.67 0.39 -11.56
C GLY A 91 -31.98 -0.45 -12.65
N THR A 92 -30.68 -0.68 -12.54
CA THR A 92 -29.93 -1.62 -13.36
C THR A 92 -29.53 -2.81 -12.51
N ASP A 93 -29.63 -4.02 -13.05
CA ASP A 93 -29.06 -5.23 -12.44
C ASP A 93 -27.53 -5.10 -12.48
N VAL A 94 -26.98 -4.28 -11.58
CA VAL A 94 -25.55 -4.24 -11.28
C VAL A 94 -25.24 -5.60 -10.71
N HIS A 95 -24.29 -6.34 -11.32
CA HIS A 95 -23.93 -7.70 -10.91
C HIS A 95 -24.01 -7.83 -9.39
N THR A 96 -25.07 -8.48 -8.92
CA THR A 96 -25.25 -8.77 -7.51
C THR A 96 -24.04 -9.60 -7.10
N GLU A 97 -23.49 -9.38 -5.92
CA GLU A 97 -22.56 -10.34 -5.32
C GLU A 97 -23.23 -11.71 -5.27
N GLU A 98 -23.12 -12.52 -6.31
CA GLU A 98 -23.41 -13.93 -6.27
C GLU A 98 -22.48 -14.56 -7.33
N GLY A 99 -21.32 -15.04 -6.84
CA GLY A 99 -20.92 -16.38 -7.27
C GLY A 99 -22.09 -17.36 -6.98
N PRO A 100 -21.99 -18.64 -7.39
CA PRO A 100 -23.09 -19.58 -7.22
C PRO A 100 -23.66 -19.51 -5.79
N PRO A 101 -25.01 -19.57 -5.62
CA PRO A 101 -25.66 -19.40 -4.33
C PRO A 101 -24.97 -20.25 -3.27
N HIS A 102 -24.59 -19.62 -2.15
CA HIS A 102 -23.94 -20.33 -1.06
C HIS A 102 -24.94 -21.28 -0.42
N SER A 103 -24.54 -22.53 -0.23
CA SER A 103 -25.41 -23.58 0.33
C SER A 103 -25.75 -23.37 1.80
N GLU A 104 -24.94 -22.56 2.51
CA GLU A 104 -25.05 -22.35 3.94
C GLU A 104 -25.74 -21.02 4.28
N PRO A 105 -26.66 -20.99 5.26
CA PRO A 105 -27.26 -19.76 5.76
C PRO A 105 -26.22 -18.75 6.26
N VAL A 106 -26.50 -17.46 6.10
CA VAL A 106 -25.68 -16.35 6.64
C VAL A 106 -26.49 -15.61 7.69
N HIS A 107 -26.10 -15.74 8.96
CA HIS A 107 -26.80 -15.10 10.09
C HIS A 107 -25.95 -14.09 10.84
N SER A 108 -24.66 -13.99 10.50
CA SER A 108 -23.69 -13.09 11.12
C SER A 108 -22.58 -12.67 10.15
N LEU A 109 -21.81 -11.65 10.51
CA LEU A 109 -20.55 -11.29 9.85
C LEU A 109 -19.56 -12.47 9.78
N VAL A 110 -19.50 -13.30 10.84
CA VAL A 110 -18.64 -14.49 10.88
C VAL A 110 -19.10 -15.53 9.85
N ASP A 111 -20.40 -15.83 9.79
CA ASP A 111 -20.94 -16.75 8.78
C ASP A 111 -20.65 -16.22 7.39
N ARG A 112 -20.78 -14.91 7.18
CA ARG A 112 -20.49 -14.32 5.88
C ARG A 112 -19.03 -14.50 5.50
N ALA A 113 -18.11 -14.19 6.40
CA ALA A 113 -16.67 -14.33 6.18
C ALA A 113 -16.22 -15.79 5.95
N LYS A 114 -16.98 -16.77 6.44
CA LYS A 114 -16.68 -18.21 6.29
C LYS A 114 -17.38 -18.85 5.09
N ASN A 115 -18.67 -18.56 4.91
CA ASN A 115 -19.56 -19.29 4.02
C ASN A 115 -19.65 -18.66 2.63
N VAL A 116 -19.39 -17.35 2.51
CA VAL A 116 -19.36 -16.64 1.23
C VAL A 116 -17.96 -16.73 0.64
N GLU A 117 -17.82 -17.53 -0.42
CA GLU A 117 -16.53 -17.88 -1.02
C GLU A 117 -15.69 -16.67 -1.41
N SER A 118 -16.29 -15.62 -1.99
CA SER A 118 -15.57 -14.42 -2.39
C SER A 118 -14.94 -13.68 -1.21
N PHE A 119 -15.68 -13.48 -0.13
CA PHE A 119 -15.15 -12.84 1.08
C PHE A 119 -14.12 -13.70 1.78
N ARG A 120 -14.35 -15.02 1.87
CA ARG A 120 -13.35 -15.94 2.42
C ARG A 120 -12.04 -15.84 1.63
N LYS A 121 -12.11 -15.85 0.29
CA LYS A 121 -10.93 -15.72 -0.58
C LYS A 121 -10.20 -14.39 -0.38
N ILE A 122 -10.92 -13.26 -0.36
CA ILE A 122 -10.30 -11.93 -0.16
C ILE A 122 -9.64 -11.82 1.21
N LEU A 123 -10.29 -12.30 2.27
CA LEU A 123 -9.70 -12.30 3.61
C LEU A 123 -8.45 -13.20 3.69
N ASP A 124 -8.36 -14.24 2.86
CA ASP A 124 -7.20 -15.12 2.76
C ASP A 124 -6.08 -14.53 1.85
N MET A 125 -6.37 -13.59 0.94
CA MET A 125 -5.37 -12.95 0.06
C MET A 125 -4.30 -12.17 0.84
N PRO A 126 -3.05 -12.03 0.34
CA PRO A 126 -1.89 -11.53 1.08
C PRO A 126 -1.86 -10.00 1.24
N PHE A 127 -3.00 -9.40 1.57
CA PHE A 127 -3.05 -8.00 1.97
C PHE A 127 -2.60 -7.83 3.41
N ARG A 128 -1.87 -6.75 3.63
CA ARG A 128 -1.28 -6.37 4.90
C ARG A 128 -2.33 -5.64 5.70
N TYR A 129 -3.01 -4.73 5.00
CA TYR A 129 -4.08 -3.92 5.52
C TYR A 129 -5.33 -4.25 4.72
N THR A 130 -6.29 -4.86 5.41
CA THR A 130 -7.60 -5.16 4.85
C THR A 130 -8.62 -4.29 5.53
N MET A 131 -9.16 -3.32 4.81
CA MET A 131 -10.17 -2.41 5.34
C MET A 131 -11.57 -2.86 4.92
N ILE A 132 -12.49 -2.84 5.86
CA ILE A 132 -13.80 -3.48 5.72
C ILE A 132 -14.86 -2.50 6.19
N TRP A 133 -15.68 -2.04 5.26
CA TRP A 133 -16.97 -1.48 5.64
C TRP A 133 -17.88 -2.63 6.06
N ALA A 134 -18.02 -2.83 7.37
CA ALA A 134 -18.72 -3.99 7.93
C ALA A 134 -20.13 -3.62 8.39
N PHE A 135 -21.13 -4.28 7.82
CA PHE A 135 -22.53 -4.10 8.14
C PHE A 135 -23.11 -5.41 8.71
N PRO A 136 -23.51 -5.44 10.00
CA PRO A 136 -24.13 -6.62 10.64
C PRO A 136 -25.30 -7.22 9.86
N VAL A 137 -25.55 -8.52 10.07
CA VAL A 137 -26.50 -9.32 9.29
C VAL A 137 -27.77 -9.69 10.08
N ALA A 138 -27.66 -9.88 11.39
CA ALA A 138 -28.79 -10.19 12.26
C ALA A 138 -29.63 -8.92 12.50
N GLY A 139 -30.91 -8.98 12.12
CA GLY A 139 -31.85 -7.83 12.20
C GLY A 139 -32.44 -7.39 10.85
N LEU A 140 -32.03 -8.03 9.75
CA LEU A 140 -32.53 -7.70 8.42
C LEU A 140 -33.97 -8.16 8.20
N ASN A 141 -34.93 -7.25 8.42
CA ASN A 141 -36.23 -7.33 7.76
C ASN A 141 -36.07 -6.92 6.30
N ASN A 142 -35.60 -7.81 5.41
CA ASN A 142 -35.73 -7.87 3.92
C ASN A 142 -35.77 -6.59 3.04
N ASP A 143 -35.62 -5.37 3.56
CA ASP A 143 -35.55 -4.10 2.84
C ASP A 143 -34.08 -3.72 2.71
N GLN A 144 -33.56 -4.00 1.53
CA GLN A 144 -32.16 -3.85 1.14
C GLN A 144 -31.85 -2.46 0.54
N THR A 145 -32.70 -1.46 0.76
CA THR A 145 -32.55 -0.15 0.08
C THR A 145 -31.80 0.92 0.89
N GLY A 146 -31.34 0.59 2.11
CA GLY A 146 -31.05 1.58 3.14
C GLY A 146 -29.62 2.09 3.35
N ILE A 147 -28.62 1.76 2.52
CA ILE A 147 -27.22 2.21 2.75
C ILE A 147 -27.14 3.74 2.83
N TYR A 148 -28.00 4.41 2.07
CA TYR A 148 -28.10 5.85 2.02
C TYR A 148 -29.05 6.49 3.04
N THR A 149 -29.91 5.70 3.69
CA THR A 149 -30.91 6.22 4.63
C THR A 149 -30.52 5.99 6.09
N GLY A 150 -29.35 5.38 6.33
CA GLY A 150 -28.97 4.91 7.65
C GLY A 150 -29.88 3.79 8.16
N LYS A 151 -30.58 3.08 7.25
CA LYS A 151 -31.34 1.84 7.48
C LYS A 151 -30.60 0.59 7.02
N ALA A 152 -29.44 0.74 6.37
CA ALA A 152 -28.61 -0.40 6.03
C ALA A 152 -28.08 -1.08 7.29
N ALA A 153 -28.12 -2.41 7.24
CA ALA A 153 -27.94 -3.32 8.37
C ALA A 153 -29.17 -3.51 9.27
N GLY A 154 -30.33 -2.94 8.94
CA GLY A 154 -31.52 -3.05 9.79
C GLY A 154 -31.40 -2.25 11.10
N ILE A 155 -30.45 -1.31 11.14
CA ILE A 155 -30.30 -0.33 12.22
C ILE A 155 -31.08 0.90 11.81
N ASN A 156 -32.05 1.36 12.59
CA ASN A 156 -32.75 2.61 12.32
C ASN A 156 -32.15 3.75 13.14
N LEU A 157 -31.09 4.37 12.60
CA LEU A 157 -30.51 5.54 13.27
C LEU A 157 -31.49 6.73 13.34
N GLY A 158 -32.57 6.72 12.54
CA GLY A 158 -33.61 7.74 12.54
C GLY A 158 -34.60 7.65 13.71
N ASP A 159 -34.68 6.51 14.41
CA ASP A 159 -35.55 6.33 15.60
C ASP A 159 -34.78 6.18 16.92
N GLY A 160 -33.46 6.40 16.91
CA GLY A 160 -32.66 6.60 18.11
C GLY A 160 -31.72 5.47 18.51
N TYR A 161 -31.46 4.47 17.66
CA TYR A 161 -30.53 3.35 17.92
C TYR A 161 -30.87 2.59 19.22
N SER A 162 -31.83 1.67 19.10
CA SER A 162 -32.37 0.94 20.25
C SER A 162 -31.32 0.04 20.94
N LYS A 163 -31.56 -0.26 22.21
CA LYS A 163 -30.72 -1.21 22.98
C LYS A 163 -30.65 -2.61 22.35
N ALA A 164 -31.69 -3.02 21.62
CA ALA A 164 -31.72 -4.31 20.95
C ALA A 164 -30.78 -4.33 19.74
N GLU A 165 -30.85 -3.30 18.89
CA GLU A 165 -29.93 -3.11 17.76
C GLU A 165 -28.48 -3.02 18.26
N ALA A 166 -28.23 -2.19 19.28
CA ALA A 166 -26.90 -2.04 19.87
C ALA A 166 -26.31 -3.38 20.35
N LYS A 167 -27.12 -4.23 21.00
CA LYS A 167 -26.68 -5.54 21.49
C LYS A 167 -26.34 -6.50 20.35
N VAL A 168 -27.11 -6.47 19.26
CA VAL A 168 -26.89 -7.37 18.11
C VAL A 168 -25.63 -6.95 17.36
N GLU A 169 -25.48 -5.67 17.05
CA GLU A 169 -24.31 -5.15 16.37
C GLU A 169 -23.03 -5.35 17.19
N TYR A 170 -23.10 -5.08 18.50
CA TYR A 170 -21.98 -5.32 19.41
C TYR A 170 -21.49 -6.77 19.29
N ARG A 171 -22.43 -7.73 19.34
CA ARG A 171 -22.10 -9.16 19.30
C ARG A 171 -21.44 -9.55 17.97
N GLU A 172 -22.02 -9.12 16.85
CA GLU A 172 -21.46 -9.48 15.54
C GLU A 172 -20.07 -8.91 15.31
N LEU A 173 -19.81 -7.66 15.71
CA LEU A 173 -18.49 -7.06 15.59
C LEU A 173 -17.49 -7.70 16.54
N TYR A 174 -17.90 -8.01 17.77
CA TYR A 174 -17.07 -8.73 18.74
C TYR A 174 -16.67 -10.11 18.20
N ASP A 175 -17.65 -10.91 17.75
CA ASP A 175 -17.41 -12.27 17.24
C ASP A 175 -16.59 -12.24 15.94
N PHE A 176 -16.85 -11.28 15.05
CA PHE A 176 -16.08 -11.10 13.81
C PHE A 176 -14.64 -10.69 14.09
N THR A 177 -14.42 -9.76 15.03
CA THR A 177 -13.08 -9.34 15.44
C THR A 177 -12.29 -10.49 16.04
N ARG A 178 -12.90 -11.27 16.94
CA ARG A 178 -12.27 -12.49 17.48
C ARG A 178 -11.91 -13.48 16.39
N TYR A 179 -12.83 -13.74 15.46
CA TYR A 179 -12.57 -14.64 14.33
C TYR A 179 -11.36 -14.19 13.50
N LEU A 180 -11.23 -12.90 13.19
CA LEU A 180 -10.08 -12.37 12.45
C LEU A 180 -8.77 -12.56 13.24
N ILE A 181 -8.76 -12.25 14.53
CA ILE A 181 -7.59 -12.41 15.39
C ILE A 181 -7.18 -13.89 15.49
N GLU A 182 -8.12 -14.79 15.81
CA GLU A 182 -7.84 -16.21 15.98
C GLU A 182 -7.37 -16.88 14.69
N LYS A 183 -7.99 -16.53 13.55
CA LYS A 183 -7.68 -17.13 12.25
C LYS A 183 -6.35 -16.64 11.67
N TYR A 184 -6.04 -15.35 11.83
CA TYR A 184 -4.90 -14.71 11.16
C TYR A 184 -3.75 -14.35 12.09
N GLN A 185 -3.73 -14.84 13.34
CA GLN A 185 -2.56 -14.71 14.22
C GLN A 185 -1.27 -15.18 13.54
N ASN A 186 -0.16 -14.51 13.85
CA ASN A 186 1.19 -14.72 13.32
C ASN A 186 1.35 -14.49 11.81
N THR A 187 0.35 -13.92 11.13
CA THR A 187 0.46 -13.57 9.69
C THR A 187 1.00 -12.16 9.46
N GLY A 188 1.03 -11.33 10.50
CA GLY A 188 1.25 -9.90 10.45
C GLY A 188 0.01 -9.09 10.01
N ARG A 189 -1.10 -9.69 9.60
CA ARG A 189 -2.19 -8.93 8.98
C ARG A 189 -2.87 -7.93 9.92
N SER A 190 -3.31 -6.81 9.37
CA SER A 190 -4.07 -5.78 10.04
C SER A 190 -5.43 -5.62 9.36
N PHE A 191 -6.51 -5.76 10.13
CA PHE A 191 -7.87 -5.55 9.66
C PHE A 191 -8.40 -4.24 10.23
N LEU A 192 -9.01 -3.41 9.39
CA LEU A 192 -9.63 -2.16 9.80
C LEU A 192 -11.11 -2.26 9.54
N ILE A 193 -11.93 -2.17 10.58
CA ILE A 193 -13.38 -2.28 10.48
C ILE A 193 -13.99 -0.89 10.62
N GLY A 194 -14.84 -0.48 9.69
CA GLY A 194 -15.45 0.84 9.73
C GLY A 194 -16.82 0.93 9.05
N ASN A 195 -17.26 2.16 8.81
CA ASN A 195 -18.48 2.51 8.09
C ASN A 195 -18.16 3.15 6.73
N TRP A 196 -19.15 3.21 5.86
CA TRP A 196 -19.12 4.04 4.65
C TRP A 196 -19.64 5.44 4.98
N GLU A 197 -18.92 6.49 4.55
CA GLU A 197 -19.35 7.90 4.48
C GLU A 197 -20.43 8.33 5.51
N GLY A 198 -20.03 8.46 6.78
CA GLY A 198 -20.96 8.59 7.90
C GLY A 198 -21.77 9.89 7.92
N ASP A 199 -21.33 10.96 7.27
CA ASP A 199 -22.12 12.19 7.17
C ASP A 199 -23.34 12.01 6.27
N TRP A 200 -23.28 11.14 5.25
CA TRP A 200 -24.50 10.79 4.52
C TRP A 200 -25.51 10.06 5.40
N VAL A 201 -25.02 9.23 6.32
CA VAL A 201 -25.86 8.51 7.28
C VAL A 201 -26.47 9.47 8.31
N LEU A 202 -25.70 10.47 8.76
CA LEU A 202 -26.16 11.52 9.68
C LEU A 202 -27.25 12.39 9.03
N LEU A 203 -27.06 12.77 7.76
CA LEU A 203 -27.95 13.69 7.03
C LEU A 203 -29.14 13.00 6.34
N ALA A 204 -29.21 11.67 6.41
CA ALA A 204 -30.30 10.89 5.85
C ALA A 204 -31.67 11.25 6.46
N ASP A 205 -32.70 11.30 5.62
CA ASP A 205 -34.11 11.48 6.01
C ASP A 205 -34.42 12.75 6.84
N GLN A 206 -33.57 13.79 6.75
CA GLN A 206 -33.71 15.04 7.53
C GLN A 206 -34.58 16.14 6.88
N GLU A 207 -35.13 15.91 5.68
CA GLU A 207 -35.85 16.93 4.89
C GLU A 207 -37.08 17.51 5.62
N HIS A 208 -37.75 16.69 6.43
CA HIS A 208 -38.99 17.09 7.11
C HIS A 208 -38.77 17.95 8.36
N LEU A 209 -37.53 18.10 8.83
CA LEU A 209 -37.23 18.84 10.04
C LEU A 209 -37.46 20.35 9.85
N PRO A 210 -37.99 21.08 10.86
CA PRO A 210 -38.31 22.50 10.73
C PRO A 210 -37.15 23.36 10.22
N GLN A 211 -35.93 23.10 10.69
CA GLN A 211 -34.72 23.82 10.30
C GLN A 211 -34.24 23.52 8.87
N ASN A 212 -34.77 22.48 8.23
CA ASN A 212 -34.44 22.09 6.86
C ASN A 212 -35.52 22.47 5.84
N LYS A 213 -36.61 23.09 6.30
CA LYS A 213 -37.68 23.56 5.41
C LYS A 213 -37.13 24.54 4.38
N GLY A 214 -37.35 24.23 3.10
CA GLY A 214 -36.92 25.06 1.98
C GLY A 214 -35.47 24.83 1.53
N LYS A 215 -34.72 23.90 2.16
CA LYS A 215 -33.41 23.49 1.67
C LYS A 215 -33.58 22.41 0.61
N GLU A 216 -33.04 22.64 -0.59
CA GLU A 216 -33.07 21.66 -1.69
C GLU A 216 -31.81 20.78 -1.70
N ASN A 217 -30.72 21.28 -1.12
CA ASN A 217 -29.45 20.56 -1.03
C ASN A 217 -29.36 19.81 0.30
N LYS A 218 -29.32 18.47 0.24
CA LYS A 218 -29.14 17.61 1.43
C LYS A 218 -27.88 17.93 2.24
N ARG A 219 -26.82 18.42 1.59
CA ARG A 219 -25.57 18.83 2.28
C ARG A 219 -25.74 20.08 3.15
N ALA A 220 -26.84 20.81 2.99
CA ALA A 220 -27.20 21.91 3.87
C ALA A 220 -28.19 21.47 4.96
N PHE A 221 -28.59 20.19 5.02
CA PHE A 221 -29.50 19.74 6.07
C PHE A 221 -28.79 19.73 7.42
N GLU A 222 -29.52 20.13 8.44
CA GLU A 222 -29.11 20.07 9.84
C GLU A 222 -29.71 18.84 10.50
N PRO A 223 -28.89 17.95 11.09
CA PRO A 223 -29.37 16.76 11.77
C PRO A 223 -30.11 17.10 13.08
N SER A 224 -31.04 16.25 13.50
CA SER A 224 -31.63 16.35 14.83
C SER A 224 -30.62 15.97 15.94
N GLN A 225 -30.82 16.50 17.15
CA GLN A 225 -30.00 16.09 18.31
C GLN A 225 -30.11 14.59 18.58
N GLU A 226 -31.30 14.01 18.44
CA GLU A 226 -31.54 12.57 18.61
C GLU A 226 -30.70 11.73 17.64
N LYS A 227 -30.58 12.17 16.38
CA LYS A 227 -29.73 11.52 15.37
C LYS A 227 -28.24 11.64 15.71
N ILE A 228 -27.79 12.79 16.22
CA ILE A 228 -26.41 12.99 16.69
C ILE A 228 -26.09 12.03 17.84
N GLU A 229 -26.96 11.94 18.85
CA GLU A 229 -26.74 11.02 19.98
C GLU A 229 -26.79 9.55 19.55
N ALA A 230 -27.68 9.19 18.63
CA ALA A 230 -27.72 7.85 18.04
C ALA A 230 -26.40 7.51 17.32
N MET A 231 -25.84 8.43 16.53
CA MET A 231 -24.55 8.25 15.86
C MET A 231 -23.38 8.12 16.85
N ARG A 232 -23.37 8.90 17.94
CA ARG A 232 -22.37 8.76 19.01
C ARG A 232 -22.47 7.39 19.67
N ALA A 233 -23.67 6.96 20.05
CA ALA A 233 -23.91 5.65 20.65
C ALA A 233 -23.52 4.52 19.69
N TRP A 234 -23.82 4.66 18.40
CA TRP A 234 -23.49 3.70 17.37
C TRP A 234 -21.97 3.48 17.25
N PHE A 235 -21.19 4.55 17.01
CA PHE A 235 -19.74 4.40 16.86
C PHE A 235 -19.05 4.00 18.17
N ALA A 236 -19.50 4.50 19.33
CA ALA A 236 -18.97 4.07 20.62
C ALA A 236 -19.20 2.57 20.86
N ASN A 237 -20.36 2.04 20.46
CA ASN A 237 -20.66 0.61 20.58
C ASN A 237 -19.77 -0.25 19.67
N ARG A 238 -19.51 0.19 18.43
CA ARG A 238 -18.61 -0.49 17.49
C ARG A 238 -17.17 -0.51 18.00
N GLN A 239 -16.66 0.64 18.48
CA GLN A 239 -15.34 0.73 19.10
C GLN A 239 -15.24 -0.23 20.28
N LYS A 240 -16.23 -0.20 21.18
CA LYS A 240 -16.27 -1.05 22.37
C LYS A 240 -16.25 -2.55 22.02
N ALA A 241 -17.03 -2.97 21.03
CA ALA A 241 -17.06 -4.37 20.60
C ALA A 241 -15.69 -4.87 20.11
N ILE A 242 -14.97 -4.03 19.35
CA ILE A 242 -13.65 -4.36 18.82
C ILE A 242 -12.60 -4.35 19.94
N GLU A 243 -12.62 -3.36 20.84
CA GLU A 243 -11.76 -3.31 22.03
C GLU A 243 -11.95 -4.53 22.94
N ASP A 244 -13.18 -4.85 23.30
CA ASP A 244 -13.48 -5.99 24.16
C ASP A 244 -13.05 -7.31 23.50
N ALA A 245 -13.20 -7.43 22.17
CA ALA A 245 -12.73 -8.60 21.42
C ALA A 245 -11.20 -8.73 21.45
N ARG A 246 -10.44 -7.64 21.24
CA ARG A 246 -8.98 -7.64 21.40
C ARG A 246 -8.56 -8.05 22.80
N ASN A 247 -9.17 -7.43 23.82
CA ASN A 247 -8.88 -7.69 25.23
C ASN A 247 -9.22 -9.11 25.67
N SER A 248 -10.16 -9.77 24.98
CA SER A 248 -10.54 -11.17 25.23
C SER A 248 -9.55 -12.21 24.67
N LEU A 249 -8.50 -11.76 23.97
CA LEU A 249 -7.46 -12.59 23.33
C LEU A 249 -6.05 -12.02 23.59
N PRO A 250 -5.63 -11.83 24.86
CA PRO A 250 -4.39 -11.13 25.20
C PRO A 250 -3.10 -11.83 24.71
N ASP A 251 -3.17 -13.13 24.43
CA ASP A 251 -2.03 -13.92 23.97
C ASP A 251 -1.86 -13.95 22.44
N ALA A 252 -2.81 -13.37 21.69
CA ALA A 252 -2.73 -13.33 20.24
C ALA A 252 -1.59 -12.39 19.78
N LYS A 253 -0.85 -12.80 18.75
CA LYS A 253 0.33 -12.08 18.23
C LYS A 253 0.30 -12.01 16.71
N GLY A 254 1.01 -11.04 16.14
CA GLY A 254 1.19 -10.90 14.70
C GLY A 254 -0.14 -10.78 13.95
N VAL A 255 -1.12 -10.10 14.53
CA VAL A 255 -2.39 -9.73 13.90
C VAL A 255 -2.97 -8.55 14.65
N HIS A 256 -3.55 -7.60 13.92
CA HIS A 256 -4.17 -6.43 14.51
C HIS A 256 -5.57 -6.22 13.94
N VAL A 257 -6.50 -5.76 14.77
CA VAL A 257 -7.84 -5.35 14.32
C VAL A 257 -8.14 -3.99 14.90
N TYR A 258 -8.42 -3.01 14.06
CA TYR A 258 -8.71 -1.63 14.44
C TYR A 258 -10.12 -1.23 14.02
N HIS A 259 -10.70 -0.27 14.72
CA HIS A 259 -11.92 0.39 14.32
C HIS A 259 -11.61 1.78 13.73
N TYR A 260 -12.26 2.12 12.61
CA TYR A 260 -12.22 3.47 12.08
C TYR A 260 -13.62 4.03 11.81
N VAL A 261 -13.76 5.34 11.98
CA VAL A 261 -14.94 6.09 11.54
C VAL A 261 -14.62 6.78 10.22
N GLU A 262 -15.47 6.61 9.22
CA GLU A 262 -15.35 7.32 7.95
C GLU A 262 -16.24 8.55 7.89
N VAL A 263 -15.63 9.71 7.63
CA VAL A 263 -16.29 11.01 7.49
C VAL A 263 -16.28 11.49 6.04
N ASN A 264 -17.24 12.35 5.71
CA ASN A 264 -17.36 13.00 4.40
C ASN A 264 -18.11 14.34 4.54
N HIS A 265 -18.03 15.25 3.57
CA HIS A 265 -18.88 16.47 3.57
C HIS A 265 -18.87 17.38 4.83
N PHE A 266 -17.75 17.46 5.55
CA PHE A 266 -17.66 18.29 6.75
C PHE A 266 -17.18 19.74 6.50
N GLU A 267 -16.99 20.17 5.25
CA GLU A 267 -16.52 21.52 4.92
C GLU A 267 -17.37 22.62 5.59
N ASN A 268 -18.69 22.47 5.62
CA ASN A 268 -19.59 23.44 6.27
C ASN A 268 -19.40 23.54 7.80
N ALA A 269 -18.71 22.58 8.42
CA ALA A 269 -18.36 22.64 9.84
C ALA A 269 -17.10 23.48 10.11
N MET A 270 -16.38 23.94 9.08
CA MET A 270 -15.13 24.71 9.22
C MET A 270 -15.42 26.22 9.28
N ASP A 271 -14.79 26.92 10.23
CA ASP A 271 -15.09 28.32 10.57
C ASP A 271 -14.93 29.33 9.43
N ASP A 272 -14.08 29.05 8.43
CA ASP A 272 -13.78 29.96 7.32
C ASP A 272 -14.69 29.76 6.09
N ILE A 273 -15.68 28.88 6.18
CA ILE A 273 -16.68 28.63 5.14
C ILE A 273 -17.97 29.39 5.47
N PRO A 274 -18.59 30.11 4.51
CA PRO A 274 -19.89 30.74 4.72
C PRO A 274 -20.92 29.72 5.22
N ASP A 275 -21.74 30.08 6.21
CA ASP A 275 -22.66 29.19 6.94
C ASP A 275 -21.97 28.24 7.96
N ASN A 276 -20.88 28.67 8.59
CA ASN A 276 -20.20 27.89 9.65
C ASN A 276 -21.17 27.47 10.78
N GLY A 277 -20.88 26.31 11.39
CA GLY A 277 -21.60 25.80 12.56
C GLY A 277 -22.56 24.64 12.30
N ASP A 278 -22.66 24.18 11.06
CA ASP A 278 -23.43 22.99 10.68
C ASP A 278 -22.95 21.75 11.45
N ALA A 279 -23.88 20.98 12.01
CA ALA A 279 -23.53 19.77 12.75
C ALA A 279 -23.17 18.63 11.78
N ARG A 280 -21.94 18.14 11.86
CA ARG A 280 -21.37 17.05 11.05
C ARG A 280 -20.66 16.04 11.95
N LEU A 281 -20.23 14.90 11.41
CA LEU A 281 -19.53 13.89 12.23
C LEU A 281 -18.32 14.50 12.94
N VAL A 282 -17.54 15.32 12.23
CA VAL A 282 -16.29 15.85 12.73
C VAL A 282 -16.44 16.74 13.97
N ASN A 283 -17.47 17.60 14.05
CA ASN A 283 -17.66 18.53 15.18
C ASN A 283 -18.74 18.06 16.16
N ALA A 284 -19.72 17.27 15.72
CA ALA A 284 -20.84 16.83 16.57
C ALA A 284 -20.65 15.42 17.15
N VAL A 285 -19.89 14.53 16.51
CA VAL A 285 -19.77 13.12 16.90
C VAL A 285 -18.38 12.77 17.39
N LEU A 286 -17.34 12.97 16.56
CA LEU A 286 -15.95 12.60 16.86
C LEU A 286 -15.40 13.17 18.19
N PRO A 287 -15.77 14.40 18.63
CA PRO A 287 -15.28 14.92 19.91
C PRO A 287 -15.87 14.23 21.14
N ASN A 288 -16.84 13.33 20.96
CA ASN A 288 -17.61 12.70 22.05
C ASN A 288 -17.45 11.18 22.08
N ILE A 289 -16.60 10.61 21.21
CA ILE A 289 -16.30 9.18 21.15
C ILE A 289 -14.80 9.00 21.01
N LYS A 290 -14.28 7.84 21.45
CA LYS A 290 -12.92 7.42 21.11
C LYS A 290 -12.95 6.47 19.91
N VAL A 291 -11.95 6.58 19.05
CA VAL A 291 -11.76 5.69 17.89
C VAL A 291 -10.28 5.36 17.69
N ASP A 292 -9.96 4.22 17.06
CA ASP A 292 -8.55 3.93 16.75
C ASP A 292 -8.03 4.83 15.60
N ALA A 293 -8.83 5.05 14.55
CA ALA A 293 -8.48 5.91 13.42
C ALA A 293 -9.71 6.59 12.78
N VAL A 294 -9.48 7.59 11.93
CA VAL A 294 -10.54 8.23 11.12
C VAL A 294 -10.18 8.17 9.64
N SER A 295 -11.12 7.68 8.84
CA SER A 295 -11.04 7.66 7.38
C SER A 295 -11.73 8.90 6.81
N TYR A 296 -11.14 9.55 5.83
CA TYR A 296 -11.75 10.68 5.11
C TYR A 296 -12.05 10.28 3.66
N SER A 297 -13.32 10.29 3.29
CA SER A 297 -13.73 10.31 1.89
C SER A 297 -13.46 11.71 1.30
N ALA A 298 -12.28 11.86 0.70
CA ALA A 298 -11.65 13.15 0.42
C ALA A 298 -12.02 13.74 -0.95
N TRP A 299 -13.23 13.49 -1.45
CA TRP A 299 -13.68 14.00 -2.75
C TRP A 299 -13.57 15.53 -2.86
N ASN A 300 -14.02 16.25 -1.84
CA ASN A 300 -13.99 17.71 -1.76
C ASN A 300 -12.63 18.27 -1.30
N GLY A 301 -11.83 17.49 -0.57
CA GLY A 301 -10.45 17.86 -0.24
C GLY A 301 -9.50 17.79 -1.44
N THR A 302 -9.82 16.97 -2.44
CA THR A 302 -8.92 16.66 -3.56
C THR A 302 -9.42 17.15 -4.93
N ASN A 303 -10.63 17.71 -5.04
CA ASN A 303 -11.21 18.11 -6.34
C ASN A 303 -10.64 19.43 -6.86
N GLN A 304 -10.18 20.30 -5.97
CA GLN A 304 -9.52 21.57 -6.31
C GLN A 304 -8.00 21.37 -6.37
N THR A 305 -7.52 20.68 -7.40
CA THR A 305 -6.11 20.26 -7.51
C THR A 305 -5.09 21.41 -7.58
N LYS A 306 -5.55 22.64 -7.81
CA LYS A 306 -4.73 23.87 -7.75
C LYS A 306 -4.45 24.35 -6.32
N GLU A 307 -5.27 23.94 -5.36
CA GLU A 307 -5.15 24.32 -3.94
C GLU A 307 -4.40 23.24 -3.12
N LEU A 308 -3.97 22.15 -3.77
CA LEU A 308 -3.13 21.14 -3.16
C LEU A 308 -1.70 21.66 -2.99
N PRO A 309 -1.00 21.30 -1.89
CA PRO A 309 -1.47 20.39 -0.85
C PRO A 309 -2.33 21.04 0.24
N GLY A 310 -2.34 22.38 0.32
CA GLY A 310 -2.89 23.15 1.43
C GLY A 310 -4.35 22.84 1.79
N ARG A 311 -5.23 22.70 0.79
CA ARG A 311 -6.65 22.36 1.03
C ARG A 311 -6.79 21.02 1.76
N LEU A 312 -6.15 19.96 1.25
CA LEU A 312 -6.22 18.63 1.84
C LEU A 312 -5.59 18.60 3.23
N HIS A 313 -4.43 19.26 3.41
CA HIS A 313 -3.77 19.36 4.72
C HIS A 313 -4.67 20.00 5.76
N LYS A 314 -5.35 21.09 5.39
CA LYS A 314 -6.28 21.77 6.27
C LYS A 314 -7.43 20.87 6.69
N HIS A 315 -7.99 20.10 5.76
CA HIS A 315 -9.09 19.18 6.04
C HIS A 315 -8.65 18.02 6.95
N LEU A 316 -7.52 17.39 6.64
CA LEU A 316 -6.96 16.30 7.46
C LEU A 316 -6.63 16.78 8.87
N GLN A 317 -6.02 17.95 8.99
CA GLN A 317 -5.71 18.54 10.30
C GLN A 317 -6.97 18.88 11.09
N PHE A 318 -7.99 19.44 10.43
CA PHE A 318 -9.27 19.75 11.08
C PHE A 318 -9.93 18.48 11.64
N ILE A 319 -9.91 17.37 10.90
CA ILE A 319 -10.41 16.08 11.42
C ILE A 319 -9.58 15.62 12.63
N GLU A 320 -8.25 15.64 12.50
CA GLU A 320 -7.33 15.17 13.56
C GLU A 320 -7.54 15.96 14.85
N ASP A 321 -7.73 17.28 14.77
CA ASP A 321 -7.92 18.18 15.91
C ASP A 321 -9.26 17.97 16.64
N HIS A 322 -10.27 17.40 15.96
CA HIS A 322 -11.61 17.18 16.53
C HIS A 322 -11.87 15.73 16.98
N ALA A 323 -11.02 14.79 16.59
CA ALA A 323 -11.15 13.40 16.97
C ALA A 323 -10.52 13.11 18.34
N GLN A 324 -11.10 12.16 19.07
CA GLN A 324 -10.41 11.55 20.22
C GLN A 324 -9.96 10.15 19.86
N PHE A 325 -8.66 9.88 20.06
CA PHE A 325 -8.07 8.59 19.70
C PHE A 325 -7.88 7.69 20.94
N THR A 326 -7.95 6.39 20.73
CA THR A 326 -7.70 5.38 21.78
C THR A 326 -6.23 5.29 22.17
N GLY A 327 -5.33 5.59 21.21
CA GLY A 327 -3.88 5.40 21.35
C GLY A 327 -3.38 4.03 20.86
N GLU A 328 -4.26 3.16 20.39
CA GLU A 328 -3.91 1.82 19.86
C GLU A 328 -3.30 1.86 18.44
N TRP A 329 -3.50 2.97 17.73
CA TRP A 329 -3.10 3.10 16.33
C TRP A 329 -1.57 3.17 16.16
N PRO A 330 -0.97 2.43 15.22
CA PRO A 330 0.49 2.28 15.16
C PRO A 330 1.21 3.36 14.35
N PHE A 331 0.50 4.25 13.66
CA PHE A 331 1.10 5.32 12.85
C PHE A 331 1.05 6.67 13.56
N GLU A 332 1.95 7.57 13.18
CA GLU A 332 2.01 8.93 13.73
C GLU A 332 0.69 9.71 13.57
N LYS A 333 0.01 9.54 12.45
CA LYS A 333 -1.30 10.15 12.16
C LYS A 333 -2.40 9.11 12.23
N ALA A 334 -3.48 9.43 12.93
CA ALA A 334 -4.66 8.57 13.04
C ALA A 334 -5.78 8.92 12.04
N VAL A 335 -5.66 10.03 11.31
CA VAL A 335 -6.51 10.33 10.15
C VAL A 335 -5.86 9.86 8.84
N PHE A 336 -6.65 9.31 7.92
CA PHE A 336 -6.19 8.92 6.59
C PHE A 336 -7.19 9.18 5.46
N VAL A 337 -6.70 9.18 4.21
CA VAL A 337 -7.55 9.32 3.01
C VAL A 337 -8.12 7.96 2.64
N GLY A 338 -9.39 7.77 2.99
CA GLY A 338 -10.14 6.55 2.73
C GLY A 338 -10.74 6.47 1.35
N GLU A 339 -10.92 7.61 0.67
CA GLU A 339 -11.36 7.68 -0.72
C GLU A 339 -10.84 8.94 -1.42
N TYR A 340 -10.44 8.80 -2.67
CA TYR A 340 -10.31 9.90 -3.63
C TYR A 340 -10.38 9.33 -5.06
N GLY A 341 -10.58 10.18 -6.07
CA GLY A 341 -10.59 9.72 -7.45
C GLY A 341 -10.35 10.85 -8.44
N ARG A 342 -9.41 10.67 -9.38
CA ARG A 342 -9.13 11.62 -10.47
C ARG A 342 -8.88 10.85 -11.74
N LYS A 343 -9.40 11.32 -12.87
CA LYS A 343 -9.23 10.61 -14.14
C LYS A 343 -7.80 10.70 -14.68
N LYS A 344 -7.17 11.87 -14.50
CA LYS A 344 -5.85 12.17 -15.07
C LYS A 344 -4.74 11.78 -14.12
N GLY A 345 -3.67 11.17 -14.65
CA GLY A 345 -2.53 10.72 -13.87
C GLY A 345 -1.87 11.85 -13.08
N ALA A 346 -1.67 13.02 -13.71
CA ALA A 346 -1.07 14.18 -13.04
C ALA A 346 -1.89 14.72 -11.85
N GLU A 347 -3.22 14.61 -11.90
CA GLU A 347 -4.10 14.99 -10.78
C GLU A 347 -4.04 13.94 -9.67
N THR A 348 -4.01 12.66 -10.03
CA THR A 348 -3.80 11.54 -9.11
C THR A 348 -2.48 11.66 -8.36
N THR A 349 -1.37 11.93 -9.07
CA THR A 349 -0.05 12.21 -8.46
C THR A 349 -0.13 13.35 -7.45
N LYS A 350 -0.77 14.47 -7.79
CA LYS A 350 -0.92 15.60 -6.83
C LYS A 350 -1.66 15.20 -5.56
N CYS A 351 -2.68 14.35 -5.67
CA CYS A 351 -3.43 13.86 -4.50
C CYS A 351 -2.56 12.96 -3.61
N ILE A 352 -1.83 12.01 -4.21
CA ILE A 352 -0.88 11.13 -3.50
C ILE A 352 0.19 11.99 -2.78
N ASN A 353 0.80 12.94 -3.49
CA ASN A 353 1.83 13.81 -2.92
C ASN A 353 1.28 14.68 -1.78
N ALA A 354 0.06 15.20 -1.94
CA ALA A 354 -0.59 16.01 -0.91
C ALA A 354 -0.87 15.20 0.36
N ALA A 355 -1.41 13.99 0.23
CA ALA A 355 -1.66 13.12 1.37
C ALA A 355 -0.34 12.71 2.07
N ALA A 356 0.66 12.28 1.30
CA ALA A 356 1.96 11.87 1.83
C ALA A 356 2.70 13.00 2.55
N SER A 357 2.69 14.22 2.00
CA SER A 357 3.35 15.38 2.62
C SER A 357 2.69 15.83 3.94
N TRP A 358 1.45 15.42 4.21
CA TRP A 358 0.81 15.62 5.52
C TRP A 358 1.21 14.56 6.55
N GLY A 359 1.62 13.37 6.08
CA GLY A 359 1.91 12.20 6.91
C GLY A 359 0.80 11.14 6.91
N CYS A 360 -0.07 11.15 5.90
CA CYS A 360 -1.20 10.24 5.80
C CYS A 360 -0.75 8.77 5.75
N PRO A 361 -1.26 7.88 6.63
CA PRO A 361 -0.81 6.48 6.69
C PRO A 361 -1.43 5.63 5.58
N PHE A 362 -2.58 6.04 5.03
CA PHE A 362 -3.22 5.39 3.89
C PHE A 362 -3.79 6.39 2.88
N THR A 363 -3.71 6.08 1.58
CA THR A 363 -4.32 6.86 0.50
C THR A 363 -5.00 5.90 -0.47
N LEU A 364 -6.33 5.84 -0.41
CA LEU A 364 -7.12 4.82 -1.08
C LEU A 364 -7.93 5.38 -2.24
N TYR A 365 -7.73 4.82 -3.41
CA TYR A 365 -8.45 5.23 -4.61
C TYR A 365 -9.85 4.59 -4.68
N TRP A 366 -10.83 5.38 -5.11
CA TRP A 366 -12.26 5.08 -5.02
C TRP A 366 -12.70 3.78 -5.69
N CYS A 367 -12.18 3.45 -6.88
CA CYS A 367 -12.60 2.24 -7.59
C CYS A 367 -11.47 1.68 -8.43
N ILE A 368 -11.36 0.36 -8.43
CA ILE A 368 -10.45 -0.34 -9.32
C ILE A 368 -11.15 -0.55 -10.66
N ILE A 369 -12.37 -1.08 -10.63
CA ILE A 369 -13.24 -1.26 -11.80
C ILE A 369 -14.43 -0.26 -11.73
N PRO A 370 -14.92 0.27 -12.86
CA PRO A 370 -16.06 1.17 -12.91
C PRO A 370 -17.29 0.63 -12.18
N ASN A 371 -17.80 1.44 -11.27
CA ASN A 371 -18.94 1.10 -10.43
C ASN A 371 -20.24 1.85 -10.78
N TYR A 372 -20.18 2.81 -11.70
CA TYR A 372 -21.36 3.48 -12.30
C TYR A 372 -21.14 3.79 -13.78
N PRO A 373 -22.20 3.83 -14.62
CA PRO A 373 -22.08 4.21 -16.03
C PRO A 373 -21.47 5.61 -16.25
N THR A 374 -21.68 6.52 -15.31
CA THR A 374 -21.22 7.91 -15.36
C THR A 374 -19.92 8.14 -14.60
N ASN A 375 -19.45 7.16 -13.81
CA ASN A 375 -18.19 7.30 -13.09
C ASN A 375 -17.02 7.17 -14.07
N ASN A 376 -16.03 8.07 -13.97
CA ASN A 376 -14.80 8.05 -14.76
C ASN A 376 -13.54 8.03 -13.88
N HIS A 377 -13.70 7.64 -12.61
CA HIS A 377 -12.64 7.52 -11.61
C HIS A 377 -12.45 6.05 -11.23
N TYR A 378 -11.75 5.32 -12.10
CA TYR A 378 -11.41 3.93 -11.92
C TYR A 378 -10.00 3.65 -12.45
N MET A 379 -9.42 2.51 -12.11
CA MET A 379 -8.05 2.16 -12.49
C MET A 379 -7.97 1.31 -13.76
N VAL A 380 -8.99 0.47 -14.01
CA VAL A 380 -9.04 -0.49 -15.12
C VAL A 380 -10.28 -0.23 -15.98
N GLU A 381 -10.09 -0.14 -17.29
CA GLU A 381 -11.16 0.05 -18.29
C GLU A 381 -11.91 -1.25 -18.59
N LYS A 382 -13.03 -1.13 -19.31
CA LYS A 382 -13.90 -2.26 -19.68
C LYS A 382 -13.23 -3.34 -20.52
N ASP A 383 -12.23 -2.96 -21.29
CA ASP A 383 -11.42 -3.85 -22.13
C ASP A 383 -10.17 -4.38 -21.41
N GLY A 384 -10.00 -4.02 -20.13
CA GLY A 384 -8.85 -4.40 -19.30
C GLY A 384 -7.63 -3.51 -19.46
N SER A 385 -7.72 -2.45 -20.27
CA SER A 385 -6.64 -1.47 -20.37
C SER A 385 -6.48 -0.69 -19.06
N LEU A 386 -5.23 -0.33 -18.75
CA LEU A 386 -4.86 0.36 -17.54
C LEU A 386 -4.94 1.87 -17.75
N THR A 387 -5.58 2.58 -16.82
CA THR A 387 -5.74 4.04 -16.91
C THR A 387 -4.48 4.80 -16.46
N GLU A 388 -4.42 6.10 -16.74
CA GLU A 388 -3.35 6.97 -16.21
C GLU A 388 -3.29 6.96 -14.67
N SER A 389 -4.44 6.81 -14.00
CA SER A 389 -4.48 6.71 -12.54
C SER A 389 -3.87 5.42 -12.03
N TYR A 390 -4.07 4.28 -12.71
CA TYR A 390 -3.35 3.05 -12.41
C TYR A 390 -1.83 3.28 -12.54
N MET A 391 -1.39 3.90 -13.63
CA MET A 391 0.04 4.13 -13.88
C MET A 391 0.69 5.03 -12.81
N ALA A 392 -0.02 6.07 -12.35
CA ALA A 392 0.46 6.93 -11.27
C ALA A 392 0.64 6.16 -9.94
N HIS A 393 -0.28 5.25 -9.62
CA HIS A 393 -0.15 4.40 -8.42
C HIS A 393 0.95 3.37 -8.57
N HIS A 394 1.07 2.74 -9.75
CA HIS A 394 2.10 1.75 -10.05
C HIS A 394 3.50 2.38 -9.90
N GLU A 395 3.71 3.59 -10.41
CA GLU A 395 4.99 4.30 -10.26
C GLU A 395 5.30 4.59 -8.78
N ALA A 396 4.31 5.07 -8.01
CA ALA A 396 4.49 5.34 -6.59
C ALA A 396 4.84 4.04 -5.82
N LEU A 397 4.07 2.97 -6.01
CA LEU A 397 4.28 1.67 -5.35
C LEU A 397 5.62 1.05 -5.72
N ALA A 398 6.03 1.12 -6.99
CA ALA A 398 7.35 0.64 -7.43
C ALA A 398 8.48 1.37 -6.68
N LYS A 399 8.37 2.70 -6.51
CA LYS A 399 9.37 3.50 -5.78
C LYS A 399 9.37 3.20 -4.28
N ILE A 400 8.19 2.99 -3.68
CA ILE A 400 8.06 2.58 -2.28
C ILE A 400 8.76 1.25 -2.02
N VAL A 401 8.50 0.25 -2.87
CA VAL A 401 9.11 -1.08 -2.78
C VAL A 401 10.62 -0.99 -3.00
N CYS A 402 11.05 -0.23 -4.01
CA CYS A 402 12.46 0.01 -4.26
C CYS A 402 13.17 0.66 -3.07
N GLN A 403 12.61 1.72 -2.47
CA GLN A 403 13.21 2.37 -1.31
C GLN A 403 13.33 1.41 -0.13
N ARG A 404 12.28 0.63 0.14
CA ARG A 404 12.31 -0.42 1.18
C ARG A 404 13.46 -1.38 0.94
N ASP A 405 13.57 -1.90 -0.27
CA ASP A 405 14.54 -2.94 -0.61
C ASP A 405 15.97 -2.41 -0.57
N VAL A 406 16.20 -1.20 -1.07
CA VAL A 406 17.48 -0.49 -0.96
C VAL A 406 17.85 -0.25 0.52
N TYR A 407 16.90 0.19 1.35
CA TYR A 407 17.18 0.47 2.75
C TYR A 407 17.46 -0.81 3.55
N ARG A 408 16.72 -1.89 3.29
CA ARG A 408 17.00 -3.18 3.91
C ARG A 408 18.37 -3.70 3.53
N LEU A 409 18.73 -3.59 2.24
CA LEU A 409 19.99 -4.08 1.72
C LEU A 409 21.19 -3.27 2.23
N PHE A 410 21.17 -1.95 2.08
CA PHE A 410 22.33 -1.10 2.38
C PHE A 410 22.33 -0.59 3.81
N LEU A 411 21.15 -0.37 4.40
CA LEU A 411 21.01 0.24 5.72
C LEU A 411 20.46 -0.75 6.76
N GLY A 412 20.24 -2.02 6.43
CA GLY A 412 19.75 -3.02 7.40
C GLY A 412 18.56 -2.55 8.22
N LYS A 413 17.64 -1.78 7.63
CA LYS A 413 16.43 -1.26 8.27
C LYS A 413 15.33 -1.01 7.23
N ASN A 414 14.07 -0.88 7.67
CA ASN A 414 13.05 -0.26 6.83
C ASN A 414 13.26 1.26 6.76
N PRO A 415 12.80 1.93 5.68
CA PRO A 415 12.58 3.36 5.69
C PRO A 415 11.64 3.75 6.82
N THR A 416 11.94 4.86 7.50
CA THR A 416 11.04 5.49 8.47
C THR A 416 9.81 6.08 7.77
N GLU A 417 8.76 6.37 8.54
CA GLU A 417 7.56 7.05 8.02
C GLU A 417 7.90 8.36 7.31
N LYS A 418 8.83 9.14 7.88
CA LYS A 418 9.28 10.41 7.33
C LYS A 418 10.03 10.24 6.01
N GLU A 419 10.92 9.26 5.90
CA GLU A 419 11.66 8.97 4.67
C GLU A 419 10.72 8.50 3.54
N LEU A 420 9.69 7.72 3.89
CA LEU A 420 8.64 7.32 2.95
C LEU A 420 7.76 8.49 2.52
N ASN A 421 7.36 9.37 3.46
CA ASN A 421 6.59 10.58 3.15
C ASN A 421 7.36 11.53 2.22
N VAL A 422 8.67 11.69 2.43
CA VAL A 422 9.53 12.50 1.54
C VAL A 422 9.57 11.92 0.13
N LEU A 423 9.72 10.59 0.00
CA LEU A 423 9.67 9.93 -1.30
C LEU A 423 8.32 10.16 -1.98
N LEU A 424 7.22 9.87 -1.29
CA LEU A 424 5.88 9.96 -1.86
C LEU A 424 5.42 11.40 -2.13
N ALA A 425 5.92 12.39 -1.40
CA ALA A 425 5.61 13.79 -1.69
C ALA A 425 6.17 14.27 -3.03
N ASN A 426 7.14 13.55 -3.62
CA ASN A 426 7.82 13.94 -4.85
C ASN A 426 8.21 12.72 -5.72
N PHE A 427 7.44 11.64 -5.66
CA PHE A 427 7.86 10.37 -6.25
C PHE A 427 8.08 10.51 -7.76
N GLN A 428 7.24 11.26 -8.48
CA GLN A 428 7.32 11.47 -9.93
C GLN A 428 8.63 12.11 -10.41
N ASN A 429 9.30 12.87 -9.53
CA ASN A 429 10.60 13.49 -9.82
C ASN A 429 11.77 12.75 -9.17
N THR A 430 11.50 11.66 -8.45
CA THR A 430 12.51 10.87 -7.77
C THR A 430 12.94 9.71 -8.65
N GLU A 431 14.20 9.72 -9.06
CA GLU A 431 14.82 8.62 -9.77
C GLU A 431 15.17 7.47 -8.80
N VAL A 432 14.96 6.22 -9.23
CA VAL A 432 15.36 5.03 -8.48
C VAL A 432 16.87 5.04 -8.22
N SER A 433 17.67 5.40 -9.23
CA SER A 433 19.13 5.52 -9.07
C SER A 433 19.53 6.58 -8.03
N SER A 434 18.71 7.62 -7.83
CA SER A 434 18.94 8.61 -6.76
C SER A 434 18.61 8.05 -5.37
N VAL A 435 17.60 7.19 -5.23
CA VAL A 435 17.30 6.48 -3.97
C VAL A 435 18.48 5.56 -3.59
N LEU A 436 19.00 4.82 -4.57
CA LEU A 436 20.19 3.97 -4.40
C LEU A 436 21.43 4.79 -4.02
N ALA A 437 21.68 5.89 -4.73
CA ALA A 437 22.79 6.79 -4.45
C ALA A 437 22.70 7.37 -3.03
N ALA A 438 21.51 7.78 -2.58
CA ALA A 438 21.29 8.32 -1.24
C ALA A 438 21.61 7.30 -0.15
N ALA A 439 21.24 6.02 -0.33
CA ALA A 439 21.57 4.96 0.64
C ALA A 439 23.07 4.64 0.66
N ILE A 440 23.70 4.45 -0.50
CA ILE A 440 25.13 4.12 -0.63
C ILE A 440 26.02 5.26 -0.14
N ASN A 441 25.62 6.52 -0.33
CA ASN A 441 26.40 7.67 0.12
C ASN A 441 26.03 8.12 1.54
N SER A 442 25.08 7.45 2.21
CA SER A 442 24.60 7.89 3.52
C SER A 442 25.69 7.77 4.60
N PRO A 443 25.75 8.68 5.58
CA PRO A 443 26.62 8.54 6.74
C PRO A 443 26.38 7.23 7.49
N GLU A 444 25.15 6.75 7.51
CA GLU A 444 24.78 5.47 8.13
C GLU A 444 25.46 4.28 7.45
N PHE A 445 25.48 4.24 6.11
CA PHE A 445 26.21 3.19 5.38
C PHE A 445 27.74 3.37 5.49
N VAL A 446 28.23 4.61 5.44
CA VAL A 446 29.66 4.93 5.61
C VAL A 446 30.19 4.48 6.97
N ALA A 447 29.38 4.60 8.03
CA ALA A 447 29.74 4.12 9.36
C ALA A 447 29.79 2.59 9.47
N ARG A 448 29.09 1.86 8.58
CA ARG A 448 28.98 0.39 8.60
C ARG A 448 30.09 -0.29 7.80
N ILE A 449 30.45 0.28 6.66
CA ILE A 449 31.50 -0.25 5.78
C ILE A 449 32.51 0.85 5.46
N SER A 450 33.80 0.57 5.61
CA SER A 450 34.87 1.51 5.26
C SER A 450 34.92 1.75 3.75
N ASP A 451 35.48 2.89 3.31
CA ASP A 451 35.63 3.16 1.87
C ASP A 451 36.51 2.10 1.18
N SER A 452 37.56 1.65 1.87
CA SER A 452 38.43 0.58 1.37
C SER A 452 37.67 -0.74 1.20
N ASP A 453 36.87 -1.14 2.20
CA ASP A 453 36.08 -2.38 2.12
C ASP A 453 35.01 -2.28 1.02
N PHE A 454 34.37 -1.11 0.87
CA PHE A 454 33.37 -0.87 -0.16
C PHE A 454 33.97 -1.01 -1.57
N VAL A 455 35.08 -0.32 -1.85
CA VAL A 455 35.74 -0.38 -3.17
C VAL A 455 36.31 -1.77 -3.42
N ALA A 456 36.92 -2.41 -2.42
CA ALA A 456 37.44 -3.77 -2.56
C ALA A 456 36.32 -4.77 -2.89
N ALA A 457 35.17 -4.66 -2.22
CA ALA A 457 34.03 -5.53 -2.52
C ALA A 457 33.47 -5.30 -3.92
N LEU A 458 33.36 -4.04 -4.38
CA LEU A 458 32.97 -3.73 -5.75
C LEU A 458 33.90 -4.39 -6.77
N LEU A 459 35.22 -4.22 -6.61
CA LEU A 459 36.21 -4.78 -7.54
C LEU A 459 36.20 -6.30 -7.56
N VAL A 460 36.03 -6.96 -6.40
CA VAL A 460 35.94 -8.43 -6.32
C VAL A 460 34.70 -8.99 -7.04
N GLN A 461 33.60 -8.23 -7.05
CA GLN A 461 32.37 -8.60 -7.74
C GLN A 461 32.41 -8.27 -9.23
N LEU A 462 33.02 -7.15 -9.60
CA LEU A 462 32.97 -6.60 -10.94
C LEU A 462 34.12 -7.06 -11.85
N LEU A 463 35.27 -7.45 -11.29
CA LEU A 463 36.48 -7.76 -12.03
C LEU A 463 37.04 -9.16 -11.68
N VAL A 464 37.72 -9.77 -12.67
CA VAL A 464 38.28 -11.13 -12.56
C VAL A 464 39.79 -11.11 -12.24
N ASP A 465 40.52 -10.06 -12.62
CA ASP A 465 41.99 -9.96 -12.43
C ASP A 465 42.39 -9.26 -11.11
N GLN A 466 43.24 -9.93 -10.33
CA GLN A 466 43.72 -9.47 -9.02
C GLN A 466 44.79 -8.37 -9.07
N GLY A 467 45.58 -8.28 -10.15
CA GLY A 467 46.64 -7.29 -10.31
C GLY A 467 46.08 -5.90 -10.61
N GLU A 468 45.21 -5.82 -11.61
CA GLU A 468 44.52 -4.59 -12.02
C GLU A 468 43.58 -4.08 -10.91
N SER A 469 42.92 -5.00 -10.19
CA SER A 469 42.10 -4.67 -9.01
C SER A 469 42.85 -3.89 -7.94
N LYS A 470 44.16 -4.14 -7.71
CA LYS A 470 44.93 -3.39 -6.70
C LYS A 470 45.20 -1.94 -7.11
N GLN A 471 45.45 -1.69 -8.40
CA GLN A 471 45.68 -0.34 -8.91
C GLN A 471 44.39 0.49 -8.90
N LEU A 472 43.28 -0.10 -9.34
CA LEU A 472 41.97 0.54 -9.30
C LEU A 472 41.51 0.82 -7.86
N LEU A 473 41.77 -0.10 -6.91
CA LEU A 473 41.48 0.11 -5.50
C LEU A 473 42.16 1.38 -4.98
N GLY A 474 43.46 1.53 -5.20
CA GLY A 474 44.21 2.72 -4.77
C GLY A 474 43.69 4.01 -5.41
N THR A 475 43.33 3.95 -6.69
CA THR A 475 42.79 5.09 -7.44
C THR A 475 41.44 5.53 -6.88
N PHE A 476 40.47 4.63 -6.79
CA PHE A 476 39.13 4.97 -6.31
C PHE A 476 39.11 5.32 -4.82
N LEU A 477 39.93 4.67 -4.00
CA LEU A 477 40.05 5.03 -2.58
C LEU A 477 40.61 6.45 -2.41
N ASN A 478 41.61 6.83 -3.21
CA ASN A 478 42.10 8.21 -3.20
C ASN A 478 41.00 9.20 -3.61
N LYS A 479 40.25 8.92 -4.68
CA LYS A 479 39.15 9.78 -5.13
C LYS A 479 38.02 9.93 -4.11
N ILE A 480 37.66 8.87 -3.37
CA ILE A 480 36.67 8.97 -2.28
C ILE A 480 37.22 9.80 -1.13
N THR A 481 38.44 9.51 -0.68
CA THR A 481 39.05 10.17 0.49
C THR A 481 39.35 11.65 0.27
N THR A 482 39.64 12.07 -0.98
CA THR A 482 39.79 13.49 -1.34
C THR A 482 38.46 14.20 -1.60
N GLY A 483 37.34 13.47 -1.62
CA GLY A 483 36.02 14.00 -1.95
C GLY A 483 35.81 14.30 -3.44
N GLU A 484 36.69 13.80 -4.32
CA GLU A 484 36.52 13.90 -5.77
C GLU A 484 35.28 13.12 -6.24
N LEU A 485 35.07 11.92 -5.67
CA LEU A 485 33.92 11.07 -5.98
C LEU A 485 33.21 10.61 -4.70
N SER A 486 31.89 10.52 -4.79
CA SER A 486 31.08 9.73 -3.85
C SER A 486 31.21 8.23 -4.14
N ARG A 487 30.78 7.39 -3.20
CA ARG A 487 30.74 5.93 -3.36
C ARG A 487 29.88 5.50 -4.56
N PHE A 488 28.74 6.15 -4.76
CA PHE A 488 27.90 5.87 -5.93
C PHE A 488 28.59 6.27 -7.24
N GLN A 489 29.33 7.37 -7.28
CA GLN A 489 30.08 7.75 -8.48
C GLN A 489 31.24 6.79 -8.78
N VAL A 490 31.89 6.22 -7.76
CA VAL A 490 32.88 5.15 -7.96
C VAL A 490 32.26 3.93 -8.62
N LEU A 491 31.05 3.52 -8.23
CA LEU A 491 30.33 2.45 -8.92
C LEU A 491 30.11 2.78 -10.40
N LEU A 492 29.66 4.00 -10.71
CA LEU A 492 29.43 4.42 -12.09
C LEU A 492 30.72 4.48 -12.92
N GLU A 493 31.80 5.07 -12.38
CA GLU A 493 33.09 5.12 -13.06
C GLU A 493 33.68 3.73 -13.30
N LEU A 494 33.53 2.81 -12.34
CA LEU A 494 33.98 1.44 -12.49
C LEU A 494 33.21 0.71 -13.60
N MET A 495 31.89 0.92 -13.72
CA MET A 495 31.10 0.35 -14.83
C MET A 495 31.51 0.89 -16.21
N ASP A 496 32.09 2.09 -16.27
CA ASP A 496 32.56 2.71 -17.51
C ASP A 496 34.05 2.49 -17.79
N SER A 497 34.77 1.86 -16.85
CA SER A 497 36.20 1.54 -16.97
C SER A 497 36.49 0.53 -18.08
N ASP A 498 37.69 0.58 -18.64
CA ASP A 498 38.12 -0.34 -19.70
C ASP A 498 38.32 -1.76 -19.15
N GLU A 499 38.70 -1.87 -17.88
CA GLU A 499 38.82 -3.13 -17.14
C GLU A 499 37.47 -3.84 -17.04
N PHE A 500 36.40 -3.12 -16.68
CA PHE A 500 35.06 -3.68 -16.64
C PHE A 500 34.53 -4.02 -18.05
N LYS A 501 34.83 -3.21 -19.06
CA LYS A 501 34.46 -3.50 -20.46
C LYS A 501 35.18 -4.73 -21.02
N THR A 502 36.41 -4.97 -20.59
CA THR A 502 37.17 -6.16 -20.94
C THR A 502 36.62 -7.39 -20.22
N ALA A 503 36.24 -7.24 -18.95
CA ALA A 503 35.70 -8.34 -18.14
C ALA A 503 34.29 -8.75 -18.55
N VAL A 504 33.43 -7.82 -18.97
CA VAL A 504 32.03 -8.08 -19.35
C VAL A 504 31.81 -7.42 -20.70
N ASN A 505 31.53 -8.16 -21.76
CA ASN A 505 31.29 -7.55 -23.07
C ASN A 505 29.88 -6.92 -23.17
N ASP A 506 29.63 -6.10 -24.19
CA ASP A 506 28.36 -5.38 -24.31
C ASP A 506 27.14 -6.30 -24.46
N ARG A 507 27.31 -7.48 -25.05
CA ARG A 507 26.23 -8.47 -25.21
C ARG A 507 25.86 -9.10 -23.87
N GLU A 508 26.86 -9.44 -23.06
CA GLU A 508 26.67 -9.92 -21.69
C GLU A 508 26.02 -8.86 -20.80
N PHE A 509 26.51 -7.61 -20.88
CA PHE A 509 25.95 -6.51 -20.10
C PHE A 509 24.49 -6.22 -20.49
N SER A 510 24.18 -6.20 -21.78
CA SER A 510 22.80 -6.07 -22.28
C SER A 510 21.90 -7.21 -21.80
N ALA A 511 22.36 -8.46 -21.91
CA ALA A 511 21.60 -9.62 -21.42
C ALA A 511 21.31 -9.51 -19.92
N TRP A 512 22.28 -9.05 -19.14
CA TRP A 512 22.11 -8.82 -17.70
C TRP A 512 21.10 -7.73 -17.38
N ILE A 513 21.16 -6.56 -18.05
CA ILE A 513 20.18 -5.48 -17.87
C ILE A 513 18.77 -6.02 -18.14
N CYS A 514 18.56 -6.72 -19.25
CA CYS A 514 17.24 -7.22 -19.60
C CYS A 514 16.75 -8.29 -18.61
N THR A 515 17.58 -9.26 -18.25
CA THR A 515 17.15 -10.40 -17.42
C THR A 515 17.06 -10.06 -15.93
N ARG A 516 18.03 -9.33 -15.37
CA ARG A 516 18.13 -9.07 -13.92
C ARG A 516 17.54 -7.74 -13.50
N VAL A 517 17.71 -6.70 -14.30
CA VAL A 517 17.17 -5.37 -13.98
C VAL A 517 15.72 -5.26 -14.46
N LEU A 518 15.45 -5.61 -15.71
CA LEU A 518 14.13 -5.41 -16.32
C LEU A 518 13.21 -6.64 -16.27
N ASN A 519 13.69 -7.80 -15.79
CA ASN A 519 12.96 -9.08 -15.80
C ASN A 519 12.25 -9.34 -17.15
N ASN A 520 12.98 -9.09 -18.24
CA ASN A 520 12.51 -9.14 -19.60
C ASN A 520 13.49 -9.96 -20.45
N GLU A 521 13.03 -11.09 -20.99
CA GLU A 521 13.85 -11.98 -21.81
C GLU A 521 13.64 -11.79 -23.31
N ASP A 522 12.82 -10.82 -23.72
CA ASP A 522 12.56 -10.52 -25.13
C ASP A 522 13.87 -10.19 -25.88
N PRO A 523 14.20 -10.95 -26.94
CA PRO A 523 15.37 -10.68 -27.76
C PRO A 523 15.42 -9.25 -28.34
N ALA A 524 14.27 -8.66 -28.68
CA ALA A 524 14.25 -7.29 -29.23
C ALA A 524 14.65 -6.24 -28.19
N SER A 525 14.24 -6.45 -26.93
CA SER A 525 14.65 -5.62 -25.80
C SER A 525 16.17 -5.69 -25.57
N ARG A 526 16.78 -6.87 -25.69
CA ARG A 526 18.24 -7.05 -25.60
C ARG A 526 18.98 -6.34 -26.73
N GLU A 527 18.48 -6.42 -27.95
CA GLU A 527 19.10 -5.74 -29.09
C GLU A 527 19.01 -4.21 -28.94
N SER A 528 17.89 -3.69 -28.41
CA SER A 528 17.72 -2.26 -28.13
C SER A 528 18.72 -1.75 -27.08
N VAL A 529 18.92 -2.50 -25.98
CA VAL A 529 19.92 -2.15 -24.95
C VAL A 529 21.33 -2.26 -25.54
N LEU A 530 21.63 -3.31 -26.30
CA LEU A 530 22.93 -3.50 -26.95
C LEU A 530 23.26 -2.36 -27.91
N SER A 531 22.30 -1.93 -28.72
CA SER A 531 22.45 -0.80 -29.63
C SER A 531 22.80 0.50 -28.89
N SER A 532 22.19 0.73 -27.72
CA SER A 532 22.44 1.93 -26.91
C SER A 532 23.88 2.00 -26.38
N LEU A 533 24.52 0.86 -26.11
CA LEU A 533 25.91 0.78 -25.61
C LEU A 533 26.95 1.27 -26.61
N SER A 534 26.63 1.33 -27.90
CA SER A 534 27.53 1.85 -28.94
C SER A 534 27.77 3.37 -28.85
N SER A 535 26.88 4.09 -28.18
CA SER A 535 26.89 5.57 -28.13
C SER A 535 26.69 6.15 -26.73
N THR A 536 26.40 5.30 -25.74
CA THR A 536 26.09 5.71 -24.37
C THR A 536 26.91 4.90 -23.39
N ALA A 537 27.46 5.58 -22.38
CA ALA A 537 28.22 4.93 -21.30
C ALA A 537 27.36 3.88 -20.56
N ARG A 538 27.98 2.78 -20.12
CA ARG A 538 27.30 1.66 -19.44
C ARG A 538 26.58 2.11 -18.19
N SER A 539 27.21 2.99 -17.43
CA SER A 539 26.61 3.59 -16.23
C SER A 539 25.30 4.32 -16.54
N GLN A 540 25.22 5.04 -17.67
CA GLN A 540 24.03 5.76 -18.10
C GLN A 540 22.94 4.83 -18.63
N VAL A 541 23.31 3.78 -19.37
CA VAL A 541 22.36 2.73 -19.80
C VAL A 541 21.74 2.03 -18.59
N TRP A 542 22.56 1.67 -17.59
CA TRP A 542 22.07 1.06 -16.36
C TRP A 542 21.18 2.00 -15.53
N LYS A 543 21.60 3.25 -15.33
CA LYS A 543 20.75 4.25 -14.66
C LYS A 543 19.41 4.45 -15.39
N SER A 544 19.43 4.49 -16.72
CA SER A 544 18.21 4.60 -17.52
C SER A 544 17.31 3.39 -17.34
N ALA A 545 17.87 2.19 -17.27
CA ALA A 545 17.12 0.97 -16.98
C ALA A 545 16.49 1.01 -15.58
N LEU A 546 17.25 1.37 -14.54
CA LEU A 546 16.75 1.52 -13.16
C LEU A 546 15.62 2.55 -13.04
N ASN A 547 15.73 3.66 -13.77
CA ASN A 547 14.75 4.74 -13.74
C ASN A 547 13.55 4.48 -14.67
N SER A 548 13.52 3.35 -15.39
CA SER A 548 12.47 3.05 -16.36
C SER A 548 11.21 2.47 -15.71
N PRO A 549 10.03 2.64 -16.33
CA PRO A 549 8.81 1.93 -15.92
C PRO A 549 8.98 0.40 -15.93
N GLY A 550 9.84 -0.14 -16.83
CA GLY A 550 10.13 -1.56 -16.93
C GLY A 550 10.76 -2.12 -15.66
N PHE A 551 11.69 -1.39 -15.04
CA PHE A 551 12.24 -1.76 -13.73
C PHE A 551 11.16 -1.72 -12.65
N GLY A 552 10.31 -0.70 -12.66
CA GLY A 552 9.18 -0.61 -11.73
C GLY A 552 8.21 -1.79 -11.85
N SER A 553 7.91 -2.24 -13.06
CA SER A 553 7.08 -3.44 -13.26
C SER A 553 7.82 -4.72 -12.86
N ALA A 554 9.13 -4.81 -13.11
CA ALA A 554 9.95 -5.96 -12.74
C ALA A 554 9.97 -6.17 -11.22
N ILE A 555 10.24 -5.11 -10.45
CA ILE A 555 10.33 -5.18 -8.98
C ILE A 555 8.97 -5.52 -8.35
N LEU A 556 7.88 -4.96 -8.87
CA LEU A 556 6.54 -5.29 -8.39
C LEU A 556 6.17 -6.73 -8.74
N LYS A 557 6.37 -7.17 -9.99
CA LYS A 557 6.10 -8.55 -10.42
C LYS A 557 6.85 -9.57 -9.58
N ALA A 558 8.11 -9.31 -9.27
CA ALA A 558 8.95 -10.21 -8.49
C ALA A 558 8.45 -10.37 -7.04
N ARG A 559 7.77 -9.37 -6.47
CA ARG A 559 7.04 -9.47 -5.19
C ARG A 559 5.89 -10.50 -5.24
N PHE A 560 5.25 -10.67 -6.40
CA PHE A 560 4.04 -11.51 -6.53
C PHE A 560 4.27 -12.88 -7.15
N GLN A 561 5.36 -13.11 -7.88
CA GLN A 561 5.61 -14.43 -8.50
C GLN A 561 5.91 -15.57 -7.50
N ASN A 562 6.09 -15.27 -6.20
CA ASN A 562 6.23 -16.27 -5.14
C ASN A 562 4.89 -16.81 -4.59
N THR A 563 3.76 -16.54 -5.25
CA THR A 563 2.44 -16.98 -4.77
C THR A 563 2.17 -18.46 -5.09
N GLN A 564 2.12 -19.31 -4.06
CA GLN A 564 1.38 -20.57 -4.15
C GLN A 564 -0.12 -20.28 -4.33
N ALA A 565 -0.85 -21.22 -4.94
CA ALA A 565 -2.30 -21.10 -5.21
C ALA A 565 -3.16 -21.00 -3.94
N ASP A 566 -2.61 -21.39 -2.77
CA ASP A 566 -3.27 -21.30 -1.48
C ASP A 566 -2.65 -20.16 -0.65
N TYR A 567 -3.26 -18.98 -0.67
CA TYR A 567 -2.83 -17.76 0.04
C TYR A 567 -2.71 -17.89 1.59
N LYS A 568 -3.02 -19.08 2.15
CA LYS A 568 -3.14 -19.35 3.59
C LYS A 568 -1.81 -19.41 4.33
N ASP A 569 -0.72 -19.78 3.65
CA ASP A 569 0.60 -19.96 4.26
C ASP A 569 1.49 -18.72 4.09
N TRP A 570 0.89 -17.59 3.69
CA TRP A 570 1.67 -16.41 3.41
C TRP A 570 2.02 -15.67 4.70
N ILE A 571 3.28 -15.80 5.08
CA ILE A 571 3.96 -14.96 6.06
C ILE A 571 4.59 -13.82 5.26
N TYR A 572 4.39 -12.57 5.68
CA TYR A 572 5.26 -11.49 5.20
C TYR A 572 6.69 -11.89 5.52
N GLU A 573 7.45 -12.37 4.53
CA GLU A 573 8.86 -12.63 4.72
C GLU A 573 9.52 -11.29 5.06
N ASN A 574 9.72 -11.11 6.36
CA ASN A 574 10.34 -9.95 6.96
C ASN A 574 11.85 -9.94 6.70
N SER A 575 12.39 -10.94 6.01
CA SER A 575 13.79 -11.00 5.60
C SER A 575 14.03 -10.25 4.28
N THR A 576 15.30 -9.95 3.98
CA THR A 576 15.73 -9.62 2.61
C THR A 576 15.56 -10.88 1.74
N SER A 577 14.39 -11.05 1.12
CA SER A 577 14.12 -12.20 0.25
C SER A 577 15.04 -12.23 -0.97
N ASP A 578 15.08 -13.39 -1.66
CA ASP A 578 15.79 -13.62 -2.93
C ASP A 578 15.45 -12.57 -4.02
N THR A 579 14.28 -11.93 -3.92
CA THR A 579 13.76 -10.94 -4.87
C THR A 579 14.56 -9.63 -4.87
N VAL A 580 14.92 -9.11 -3.69
CA VAL A 580 15.75 -7.90 -3.56
C VAL A 580 17.14 -8.14 -4.12
N TYR A 581 17.66 -9.33 -3.83
CA TYR A 581 18.93 -9.79 -4.34
C TYR A 581 18.91 -9.93 -5.86
N GLN A 582 17.86 -10.46 -6.49
CA GLN A 582 17.82 -10.58 -7.95
C GLN A 582 17.93 -9.25 -8.71
N HIS A 583 17.43 -8.15 -8.16
CA HIS A 583 17.38 -6.85 -8.85
C HIS A 583 18.54 -5.91 -8.54
N PHE A 584 19.08 -5.94 -7.32
CA PHE A 584 20.16 -5.04 -6.89
C PHE A 584 21.50 -5.75 -6.68
N SER A 585 21.52 -7.09 -6.59
CA SER A 585 22.78 -7.82 -6.62
C SER A 585 23.32 -7.87 -8.04
N VAL A 586 24.64 -7.90 -8.14
CA VAL A 586 25.27 -8.18 -9.41
C VAL A 586 26.19 -9.38 -9.30
N ASP A 587 25.68 -10.54 -9.74
CA ASP A 587 26.46 -11.75 -9.94
C ASP A 587 27.07 -11.75 -11.34
N PHE A 588 28.16 -10.98 -11.52
CA PHE A 588 28.88 -10.95 -12.79
C PHE A 588 29.62 -12.25 -13.09
N ARG A 589 29.94 -13.07 -12.07
CA ARG A 589 30.57 -14.37 -12.27
C ARG A 589 29.62 -15.40 -12.86
N GLY A 590 28.33 -15.29 -12.57
CA GLY A 590 27.27 -16.07 -13.23
C GLY A 590 26.99 -15.65 -14.68
N ILE A 591 27.39 -14.44 -15.08
CA ILE A 591 27.29 -13.96 -16.48
C ILE A 591 28.50 -14.43 -17.30
N LEU A 592 29.66 -14.55 -16.66
CA LEU A 592 30.93 -14.99 -17.25
C LEU A 592 31.05 -16.52 -17.42
N LYS A 593 30.13 -17.29 -16.84
CA LYS A 593 30.02 -18.75 -16.99
C LYS A 593 28.86 -19.08 -17.93
#